data_AF-A0A9P9DTL1-F1
#
_entry.id   AF-A0A9P9DTL1-F1
#
_cell.length_a   1.000
_cell.length_b   1.000
_cell.length_c   1.000
_cell.angle_alpha   90.00
_cell.angle_beta   90.00
_cell.angle_gamma   90.00
#
_symmetry.space_group_name_H-M   'P 1'
#
loop_
_entity.id
_entity.type
_entity.pdbx_description
1 polymer ?
#
loop_
_entity_poly.entity_id
_entity_poly.type
_entity_poly.pdbx_seq_one_letter_code
_entity_poly.pdbx_strand_id
1 'polypeptide(L)'
;MVPLGRNKGFVGRASILNQLLRRIPPSADLDDCQWTVIEGLGGVGKTQVVLEAAYRVRDEYPDCSVFWVPAVNYISFENAYCDIGQKLKVQGIEEDKADVKALVKAALTREMGSWLLVIDNADDMQLLFGDSGISDYLPFNPIGSILFTTRNHEVTVRLDVSTDYTDHLSGTNQ
;
A
#
# COMPACT_ATOMS: atom_id res chain seq x y z
N MET A 1 -6.29 -1.93 -8.00
CA MET A 1 -5.87 -2.79 -9.13
C MET A 1 -4.47 -3.29 -8.83
N VAL A 2 -4.15 -4.55 -9.14
CA VAL A 2 -2.78 -5.05 -9.04
C VAL A 2 -2.13 -4.90 -10.42
N PRO A 3 -1.03 -4.13 -10.58
CA PRO A 3 -0.53 -3.72 -11.89
C PRO A 3 0.27 -4.81 -12.60
N LEU A 4 0.70 -5.85 -11.88
CA LEU A 4 1.54 -6.93 -12.38
C LEU A 4 0.82 -8.27 -12.24
N GLY A 5 1.00 -9.16 -13.21
CA GLY A 5 0.53 -10.55 -13.14
C GLY A 5 1.20 -11.31 -11.98
N ARG A 6 0.48 -12.24 -11.34
CA ARG A 6 1.02 -13.07 -10.27
C ARG A 6 2.21 -13.89 -10.77
N ASN A 7 3.33 -13.81 -10.06
CA ASN A 7 4.48 -14.66 -10.36
C ASN A 7 4.20 -16.10 -9.91
N LYS A 8 3.84 -16.99 -10.85
CA LYS A 8 3.59 -18.41 -10.56
C LYS A 8 4.83 -19.19 -10.09
N GLY A 9 6.02 -18.64 -10.29
CA GLY A 9 7.29 -19.19 -9.82
C GLY A 9 7.81 -18.55 -8.55
N PHE A 10 6.98 -17.80 -7.81
CA PHE A 10 7.39 -17.18 -6.55
C PHE A 10 7.78 -18.27 -5.53
N VAL A 11 9.03 -18.22 -5.06
CA VAL A 11 9.61 -19.16 -4.10
C VAL A 11 10.49 -18.41 -3.09
N GLY A 12 10.67 -18.98 -1.90
CA GLY A 12 11.41 -18.36 -0.80
C GLY A 12 10.62 -17.25 -0.08
N ARG A 13 11.24 -16.61 0.92
CA ARG A 13 10.65 -15.51 1.72
C ARG A 13 9.36 -15.89 2.45
N ALA A 14 9.20 -17.18 2.76
CA ALA A 14 8.00 -17.71 3.40
C ALA A 14 7.76 -17.07 4.78
N SER A 15 8.81 -16.83 5.55
CA SER A 15 8.71 -16.15 6.86
C SER A 15 8.06 -14.77 6.73
N ILE A 16 8.59 -13.92 5.85
CA ILE A 16 8.13 -12.54 5.66
C ILE A 16 6.73 -12.54 5.06
N LEU A 17 6.48 -13.39 4.06
CA LEU A 17 5.16 -13.53 3.48
C LEU A 17 4.12 -13.97 4.52
N ASN A 18 4.45 -14.92 5.40
CA ASN A 18 3.55 -15.36 6.46
C ASN A 18 3.28 -14.26 7.49
N GLN A 19 4.27 -13.40 7.78
CA GLN A 19 4.08 -12.24 8.66
C GLN A 19 3.17 -11.20 8.01
N LEU A 20 3.40 -10.88 6.73
CA LEU A 20 2.52 -10.00 5.96
C LEU A 20 1.07 -10.48 6.00
N LEU A 21 0.84 -11.77 5.70
CA LEU A 21 -0.50 -12.35 5.69
C LEU A 21 -1.21 -12.40 7.05
N ARG A 22 -0.52 -12.06 8.15
CA ARG A 22 -1.16 -11.86 9.46
C ARG A 22 -1.53 -10.40 9.72
N ARG A 23 -0.80 -9.45 9.12
CA ARG A 23 -0.89 -8.01 9.40
C ARG A 23 -1.83 -7.27 8.45
N ILE A 24 -1.83 -7.66 7.17
CA ILE A 24 -2.51 -6.93 6.10
C ILE A 24 -3.95 -7.38 5.75
N PRO A 25 -4.47 -8.54 6.20
CA PRO A 25 -5.87 -8.85 5.98
C PRO A 25 -6.82 -7.84 6.64
N PRO A 26 -8.04 -7.69 6.11
CA PRO A 26 -9.07 -6.90 6.76
C PRO A 26 -9.28 -7.31 8.21
N SER A 27 -9.51 -6.35 9.10
CA SER A 27 -9.83 -6.61 10.51
C SER A 27 -8.74 -7.39 11.28
N ALA A 28 -7.49 -7.39 10.80
CA ALA A 28 -6.35 -7.93 11.54
C ALA A 28 -6.18 -7.24 12.91
N ASP A 29 -6.56 -5.96 12.97
CA ASP A 29 -6.83 -5.20 14.19
C ASP A 29 -8.16 -4.47 14.00
N LEU A 30 -9.05 -4.50 14.99
CA LEU A 30 -10.34 -3.83 14.92
C LEU A 30 -10.29 -2.39 15.43
N ASP A 31 -9.22 -2.03 16.15
CA ASP A 31 -9.07 -0.74 16.80
C ASP A 31 -8.15 0.21 16.01
N ASP A 32 -7.40 -0.27 15.01
CA ASP A 32 -6.45 0.54 14.25
C ASP A 32 -6.31 0.17 12.76
N CYS A 33 -6.00 1.17 11.93
CA CYS A 33 -5.67 0.98 10.52
C CYS A 33 -4.23 0.45 10.41
N GLN A 34 -4.04 -0.72 9.80
CA GLN A 34 -2.74 -1.37 9.79
C GLN A 34 -1.79 -0.73 8.76
N TRP A 35 -0.60 -0.34 9.20
CA TRP A 35 0.47 0.19 8.34
C TRP A 35 1.67 -0.74 8.45
N THR A 36 1.99 -1.42 7.35
CA THR A 36 3.12 -2.37 7.29
C THR A 36 4.17 -1.89 6.29
N VAL A 37 5.44 -1.97 6.66
CA VAL A 37 6.55 -1.52 5.80
C VAL A 37 7.47 -2.70 5.47
N ILE A 38 7.71 -2.90 4.18
CA ILE A 38 8.80 -3.75 3.69
C ILE A 38 9.93 -2.86 3.22
N GLU A 39 11.04 -2.86 3.95
CA GLU A 39 12.23 -2.09 3.60
C GLU A 39 13.40 -2.99 3.18
N GLY A 40 14.42 -2.43 2.53
CA GLY A 40 15.62 -3.18 2.13
C GLY A 40 16.25 -2.64 0.85
N LEU A 41 17.39 -3.20 0.45
CA LEU A 41 18.16 -2.69 -0.69
C LEU A 41 17.40 -2.79 -2.04
N GLY A 42 17.92 -2.10 -3.06
CA GLY A 42 17.41 -2.24 -4.42
C GLY A 42 17.58 -3.66 -4.95
N GLY A 43 16.58 -4.17 -5.70
CA GLY A 43 16.66 -5.48 -6.36
C GLY A 43 16.44 -6.70 -5.45
N VAL A 44 16.24 -6.54 -4.14
CA VAL A 44 16.06 -7.66 -3.19
C VAL A 44 14.69 -8.36 -3.23
N GLY A 45 13.78 -7.89 -4.10
CA GLY A 45 12.48 -8.52 -4.35
C GLY A 45 11.29 -8.03 -3.52
N LYS A 46 11.37 -6.87 -2.85
CA LYS A 46 10.26 -6.31 -2.03
C LYS A 46 8.92 -6.27 -2.75
N THR A 47 8.88 -5.66 -3.93
CA THR A 47 7.70 -5.58 -4.78
C THR A 47 7.14 -6.96 -5.10
N GLN A 48 7.98 -7.99 -5.29
CA GLN A 48 7.51 -9.35 -5.59
C GLN A 48 6.87 -10.02 -4.37
N VAL A 49 7.42 -9.82 -3.16
CA VAL A 49 6.83 -10.35 -1.92
C VAL A 49 5.48 -9.69 -1.64
N VAL A 50 5.41 -8.36 -1.75
CA VAL A 50 4.17 -7.59 -1.59
C VAL A 50 3.13 -7.97 -2.65
N LEU A 51 3.56 -8.18 -3.89
CA LEU A 51 2.69 -8.64 -4.96
C LEU A 51 2.08 -10.01 -4.64
N GLU A 52 2.88 -10.99 -4.22
CA GLU A 52 2.37 -12.30 -3.83
C GLU A 52 1.41 -12.23 -2.62
N ALA A 53 1.73 -11.40 -1.62
CA ALA A 53 0.84 -11.16 -0.48
C ALA A 53 -0.51 -10.58 -0.92
N ALA A 54 -0.50 -9.56 -1.78
CA ALA A 54 -1.71 -8.96 -2.34
C ALA A 54 -2.58 -9.96 -3.12
N TYR A 55 -1.95 -10.85 -3.88
CA TYR A 55 -2.67 -11.93 -4.57
C TYR A 55 -3.35 -12.89 -3.59
N ARG A 56 -2.64 -13.30 -2.52
CA ARG A 56 -3.20 -14.20 -1.51
C ARG A 56 -4.33 -13.57 -0.71
N VAL A 57 -4.20 -12.29 -0.33
CA VAL A 57 -5.28 -11.54 0.32
C VAL A 57 -6.51 -11.51 -0.56
N ARG A 58 -6.37 -11.22 -1.85
CA ARG A 58 -7.50 -11.21 -2.79
C ARG A 58 -8.14 -12.59 -2.95
N ASP A 59 -7.33 -13.65 -2.97
CA ASP A 59 -7.83 -15.02 -3.12
C ASP A 59 -8.57 -15.50 -1.84
N GLU A 60 -8.11 -15.09 -0.66
CA GLU A 60 -8.69 -15.47 0.64
C GLU A 60 -9.85 -14.55 1.08
N TYR A 61 -9.81 -13.27 0.71
CA TYR A 61 -10.80 -12.25 1.02
C TYR A 61 -11.32 -11.61 -0.29
N PRO A 62 -12.23 -12.27 -1.03
CA PRO A 62 -12.70 -11.80 -2.33
C PRO A 62 -13.37 -10.42 -2.32
N ASP A 63 -13.95 -10.04 -1.18
CA ASP A 63 -14.60 -8.73 -0.99
C ASP A 63 -13.59 -7.62 -0.64
N CYS A 64 -12.34 -7.97 -0.32
CA CYS A 64 -11.28 -7.01 -0.05
C CYS A 64 -10.72 -6.43 -1.35
N SER A 65 -10.86 -5.11 -1.52
CA SER A 65 -10.34 -4.41 -2.69
C SER A 65 -8.84 -4.13 -2.57
N VAL A 66 -8.04 -4.62 -3.50
CA VAL A 66 -6.61 -4.30 -3.55
C VAL A 66 -6.36 -3.13 -4.50
N PHE A 67 -5.68 -2.09 -4.02
CA PHE A 67 -5.24 -0.90 -4.76
C PHE A 67 -3.71 -0.79 -4.72
N TRP A 68 -3.11 -0.32 -5.82
CA TRP A 68 -1.67 -0.22 -5.95
C TRP A 68 -1.32 1.16 -6.48
N VAL A 69 -0.44 1.84 -5.77
CA VAL A 69 -0.06 3.23 -6.01
C VAL A 69 1.46 3.31 -6.07
N PRO A 70 2.04 3.59 -7.26
CA PRO A 70 3.46 3.87 -7.37
C PRO A 70 3.79 5.20 -6.69
N ALA A 71 4.73 5.21 -5.75
CA ALA A 71 5.25 6.41 -5.09
C ALA A 71 6.58 6.85 -5.70
N VAL A 72 6.65 6.89 -7.04
CA VAL A 72 7.88 7.27 -7.77
C VAL A 72 7.92 8.75 -8.15
N ASN A 73 6.76 9.39 -8.28
CA ASN A 73 6.58 10.84 -8.45
C ASN A 73 5.09 11.22 -8.28
N TYR A 74 4.80 12.52 -8.16
CA TYR A 74 3.45 13.05 -7.98
C TYR A 74 2.48 12.65 -9.08
N ILE A 75 2.91 12.66 -10.35
CA ILE A 75 2.06 12.31 -11.51
C ILE A 75 1.60 10.85 -11.41
N SER A 76 2.50 9.92 -11.09
CA SER A 76 2.17 8.50 -10.96
C SER A 76 1.22 8.22 -9.79
N PHE A 77 1.38 8.95 -8.69
CA PHE A 77 0.49 8.87 -7.53
C PHE A 77 -0.91 9.38 -7.88
N GLU A 78 -1.00 10.56 -8.50
CA GLU A 78 -2.26 11.20 -8.86
C GLU A 78 -3.04 10.39 -9.90
N ASN A 79 -2.36 9.86 -10.92
CA ASN A 79 -2.97 8.95 -11.89
C ASN A 79 -3.54 7.69 -11.21
N ALA A 80 -2.78 7.08 -10.30
CA ALA A 80 -3.24 5.90 -9.59
C ALA A 80 -4.44 6.21 -8.69
N TYR A 81 -4.45 7.37 -8.01
CA TYR A 81 -5.61 7.82 -7.23
C TYR A 81 -6.82 8.11 -8.12
N CYS A 82 -6.64 8.73 -9.28
CA CYS A 82 -7.72 8.95 -10.26
C CYS A 82 -8.34 7.62 -10.69
N ASP A 83 -7.52 6.63 -11.07
CA ASP A 83 -7.98 5.28 -11.43
C ASP A 83 -8.75 4.60 -10.28
N ILE A 84 -8.28 4.76 -9.04
CA ILE A 84 -8.96 4.26 -7.84
C ILE A 84 -10.33 4.93 -7.72
N GLY A 85 -10.39 6.26 -7.77
CA GLY A 85 -11.63 7.01 -7.62
C GLY A 85 -12.66 6.69 -8.71
N GLN A 86 -12.23 6.55 -9.96
CA GLN A 86 -13.08 6.09 -11.06
C GLN A 86 -13.63 4.69 -10.82
N LYS A 87 -12.78 3.76 -10.39
CA LYS A 87 -13.20 2.37 -10.09
C LYS A 87 -14.19 2.30 -8.94
N LEU A 88 -13.97 3.12 -7.92
CA LEU A 88 -14.86 3.27 -6.77
C LEU A 88 -16.11 4.09 -7.10
N LYS A 89 -16.18 4.71 -8.28
CA LYS A 89 -17.25 5.63 -8.70
C LYS A 89 -17.44 6.77 -7.70
N VAL A 90 -16.33 7.31 -7.19
CA VAL A 90 -16.36 8.44 -6.26
C VAL A 90 -17.00 9.63 -6.95
N GLN A 91 -17.99 10.24 -6.29
CA GLN A 91 -18.68 11.40 -6.82
C GLN A 91 -17.71 12.57 -7.01
N GLY A 92 -17.77 13.22 -8.17
CA GLY A 92 -16.94 14.38 -8.49
C GLY A 92 -15.52 14.05 -8.95
N ILE A 93 -15.14 12.77 -9.08
CA ILE A 93 -13.77 12.38 -9.45
C ILE A 93 -13.34 12.84 -10.86
N GLU A 94 -14.30 13.03 -11.77
CA GLU A 94 -14.06 13.44 -13.17
C GLU A 94 -14.26 14.95 -13.40
N GLU A 95 -14.49 15.73 -12.35
CA GLU A 95 -14.66 17.18 -12.47
C GLU A 95 -13.31 17.87 -12.75
N ASP A 96 -13.29 18.89 -13.62
CA ASP A 96 -12.09 19.59 -14.09
C ASP A 96 -11.19 20.17 -12.97
N LYS A 97 -11.77 20.41 -11.78
CA LYS A 97 -11.08 20.96 -10.60
C LYS A 97 -11.19 20.06 -9.38
N ALA A 98 -11.45 18.77 -9.58
CA ALA A 98 -11.55 17.81 -8.50
C ALA A 98 -10.23 17.72 -7.74
N ASP A 99 -10.28 17.81 -6.40
CA ASP A 99 -9.18 17.34 -5.57
C ASP A 99 -9.26 15.81 -5.47
N VAL A 100 -8.80 15.15 -6.53
CA VAL A 100 -8.80 13.68 -6.68
C VAL A 100 -8.22 13.00 -5.46
N LYS A 101 -7.13 13.55 -4.90
CA LYS A 101 -6.44 12.97 -3.74
C LYS A 101 -7.31 13.00 -2.50
N ALA A 102 -7.94 14.15 -2.21
CA ALA A 102 -8.84 14.30 -1.08
C ALA A 102 -10.10 13.44 -1.21
N LEU A 103 -10.69 13.36 -2.41
CA LEU A 103 -11.88 12.56 -2.68
C LEU A 103 -11.63 11.07 -2.45
N VAL A 104 -10.54 10.53 -2.97
CA VAL A 104 -10.17 9.11 -2.80
C VAL A 104 -9.82 8.80 -1.35
N LYS A 105 -9.07 9.68 -0.68
CA LYS A 105 -8.81 9.55 0.77
C LYS A 105 -10.11 9.45 1.55
N ALA A 106 -11.06 10.34 1.28
CA ALA A 106 -12.36 10.36 1.96
C ALA A 106 -13.16 9.07 1.71
N ALA A 107 -13.23 8.62 0.46
CA ALA A 107 -13.92 7.39 0.08
C ALA A 107 -13.36 6.17 0.84
N LEU A 108 -12.05 5.94 0.79
CA LEU A 108 -11.40 4.80 1.48
C LEU A 108 -11.50 4.89 3.01
N THR A 109 -11.63 6.10 3.56
CA THR A 109 -11.78 6.31 5.01
C THR A 109 -13.19 5.99 5.51
N ARG A 110 -14.25 6.26 4.74
CA ARG A 110 -15.63 6.28 5.27
C ARG A 110 -16.62 5.35 4.59
N GLU A 111 -16.49 5.14 3.30
CA GLU A 111 -17.62 4.70 2.46
C GLU A 111 -17.39 3.34 1.81
N MET A 112 -16.29 2.68 2.14
CA MET A 112 -15.86 1.45 1.48
C MET A 112 -15.88 0.24 2.42
N GLY A 113 -16.10 -0.93 1.82
CA GLY A 113 -15.72 -2.21 2.43
C GLY A 113 -14.21 -2.32 2.61
N SER A 114 -13.73 -3.49 2.98
CA SER A 114 -12.31 -3.68 3.28
C SER A 114 -11.42 -3.46 2.05
N TRP A 115 -10.21 -2.96 2.30
CA TRP A 115 -9.26 -2.66 1.25
C TRP A 115 -7.80 -2.82 1.69
N LEU A 116 -6.93 -3.12 0.74
CA LEU A 116 -5.48 -3.10 0.88
C LEU A 116 -4.91 -2.07 -0.09
N LEU A 117 -4.25 -1.04 0.42
CA LEU A 117 -3.56 -0.01 -0.36
C LEU A 117 -2.06 -0.26 -0.34
N VAL A 118 -1.50 -0.63 -1.49
CA VAL A 118 -0.05 -0.82 -1.64
C VAL A 118 0.58 0.47 -2.14
N ILE A 119 1.53 1.02 -1.38
CA ILE A 119 2.37 2.16 -1.77
C ILE A 119 3.76 1.62 -2.14
N ASP A 120 4.03 1.45 -3.43
CA ASP A 120 5.26 0.80 -3.92
C ASP A 120 6.33 1.84 -4.32
N ASN A 121 7.59 1.56 -3.96
CA ASN A 121 8.76 2.43 -4.18
C ASN A 121 8.67 3.79 -3.44
N ALA A 122 8.19 3.77 -2.20
CA ALA A 122 8.14 4.92 -1.31
C ALA A 122 9.55 5.31 -0.81
N ASP A 123 10.43 5.74 -1.71
CA ASP A 123 11.85 6.02 -1.42
C ASP A 123 12.13 7.52 -1.19
N ASP A 124 11.31 8.40 -1.77
CA ASP A 124 11.53 9.86 -1.81
C ASP A 124 10.81 10.58 -0.65
N MET A 125 11.60 11.12 0.28
CA MET A 125 11.13 11.87 1.45
C MET A 125 10.37 13.14 1.07
N GLN A 126 10.78 13.84 0.01
CA GLN A 126 10.12 15.08 -0.41
C GLN A 126 8.76 14.78 -1.06
N LEU A 127 8.65 13.69 -1.80
CA LEU A 127 7.37 13.22 -2.35
C LEU A 127 6.41 12.79 -1.23
N LEU A 128 6.93 12.08 -0.22
CA LEU A 128 6.13 11.52 0.86
C LEU A 128 5.70 12.56 1.89
N PHE A 129 6.62 13.40 2.35
CA PHE A 129 6.47 14.24 3.54
C PHE A 129 6.82 15.72 3.31
N GLY A 130 7.05 16.13 2.06
CA GLY A 130 7.18 17.53 1.71
C GLY A 130 5.87 18.31 1.86
N ASP A 131 5.87 19.58 1.49
CA ASP A 131 4.66 20.40 1.48
C ASP A 131 3.62 19.79 0.52
N SER A 132 2.47 19.37 1.05
CA SER A 132 1.44 18.60 0.32
C SER A 132 1.93 17.23 -0.17
N GLY A 133 2.80 16.58 0.61
CA GLY A 133 3.31 15.25 0.34
C GLY A 133 2.20 14.19 0.31
N ILE A 134 2.47 13.05 -0.32
CA ILE A 134 1.44 12.02 -0.51
C ILE A 134 0.92 11.42 0.81
N SER A 135 1.69 11.50 1.90
CA SER A 135 1.28 11.02 3.22
C SER A 135 0.04 11.75 3.76
N ASP A 136 -0.15 13.02 3.40
CA ASP A 136 -1.35 13.80 3.76
C ASP A 136 -2.63 13.22 3.12
N TYR A 137 -2.48 12.42 2.07
CA TYR A 137 -3.57 11.85 1.28
C TYR A 137 -3.77 10.34 1.51
N LEU A 138 -3.08 9.77 2.50
CA LEU A 138 -3.30 8.38 2.88
C LEU A 138 -4.58 8.25 3.73
N PRO A 139 -5.44 7.26 3.43
CA PRO A 139 -6.66 7.01 4.19
C PRO A 139 -6.37 6.36 5.55
N PHE A 140 -7.36 6.40 6.44
CA PHE A 140 -7.32 5.67 7.71
C PHE A 140 -8.65 4.95 7.91
N ASN A 141 -8.63 3.63 8.07
CA ASN A 141 -9.83 2.84 8.37
C ASN A 141 -9.42 1.50 9.03
N PRO A 142 -9.97 1.10 10.19
CA PRO A 142 -9.64 -0.18 10.84
C PRO A 142 -9.92 -1.43 10.01
N ILE A 143 -10.85 -1.37 9.04
CA ILE A 143 -11.09 -2.49 8.11
C ILE A 143 -10.23 -2.39 6.83
N GLY A 144 -9.32 -1.43 6.76
CA GLY A 144 -8.36 -1.22 5.69
C GLY A 144 -6.90 -1.41 6.16
N SER A 145 -6.00 -1.57 5.21
CA SER A 145 -4.56 -1.70 5.50
C SER A 145 -3.71 -1.03 4.43
N ILE A 146 -2.61 -0.42 4.84
CA ILE A 146 -1.60 0.17 3.95
C ILE A 146 -0.30 -0.63 4.04
N LEU A 147 0.25 -1.00 2.88
CA LEU A 147 1.48 -1.76 2.76
C LEU A 147 2.49 -0.99 1.90
N PHE A 148 3.63 -0.65 2.48
CA PHE A 148 4.69 0.11 1.82
C PHE A 148 5.83 -0.79 1.35
N THR A 149 6.47 -0.43 0.23
CA THR A 149 7.84 -0.87 -0.07
C THR A 149 8.76 0.34 -0.12
N THR A 150 9.95 0.22 0.49
CA THR A 150 10.95 1.30 0.47
C THR A 150 12.39 0.77 0.52
N ARG A 151 13.34 1.56 0.04
CA ARG A 151 14.78 1.40 0.23
C ARG A 151 15.32 2.35 1.28
N ASN A 152 14.50 3.29 1.73
CA ASN A 152 14.88 4.38 2.60
C ASN A 152 14.32 4.15 4.00
N HIS A 153 15.19 3.77 4.94
CA HIS A 153 14.80 3.53 6.33
C HIS A 153 14.21 4.79 7.02
N GLU A 154 14.59 5.99 6.57
CA GLU A 154 14.03 7.23 7.11
C GLU A 154 12.52 7.33 6.89
N VAL A 155 12.00 6.72 5.81
CA VAL A 155 10.56 6.65 5.55
C VAL A 155 9.86 5.84 6.64
N THR A 156 10.39 4.67 6.99
CA THR A 156 9.86 3.81 8.06
C THR A 156 9.78 4.58 9.39
N VAL A 157 10.87 5.29 9.74
CA VAL A 157 10.95 6.10 10.95
C VAL A 157 9.94 7.25 10.92
N ARG A 158 9.77 7.92 9.77
CA ARG A 158 8.88 9.07 9.64
C ARG A 158 7.40 8.70 9.62
N LEU A 159 7.06 7.50 9.15
CA LEU A 159 5.71 6.94 9.23
C LEU A 159 5.33 6.51 10.66
N ASP A 160 6.28 6.49 11.60
CA ASP A 160 6.11 6.04 12.99
C ASP A 160 5.53 4.61 13.09
N VAL A 161 5.92 3.75 12.13
CA VAL A 161 5.47 2.35 12.11
C VAL A 161 6.31 1.54 13.09
N SER A 162 5.64 0.79 13.97
CA SER A 162 6.32 -0.11 14.93
C SER A 162 7.18 -1.16 14.21
N THR A 163 8.26 -1.58 14.87
CA THR A 163 9.13 -2.67 14.37
C THR A 163 8.37 -3.98 14.18
N ASP A 164 7.28 -4.18 14.91
CA ASP A 164 6.41 -5.36 14.76
C ASP A 164 5.63 -5.37 13.44
N TYR A 165 5.60 -4.25 12.72
CA TYR A 165 4.99 -4.08 11.39
C TYR A 165 6.02 -3.71 10.31
N THR A 166 7.31 -3.84 10.62
CA THR A 166 8.39 -3.55 9.68
C THR A 166 9.20 -4.81 9.41
N ASP A 167 9.27 -5.26 8.15
CA ASP A 167 10.17 -6.34 7.76
C ASP A 167 11.34 -5.81 6.92
N HIS A 168 12.55 -6.17 7.33
CA HIS A 168 13.75 -5.88 6.57
C HIS A 168 14.08 -7.02 5.60
N LEU A 169 14.02 -6.72 4.31
CA LEU A 169 14.28 -7.66 3.23
C LEU A 169 15.75 -7.61 2.81
N SER A 170 16.51 -8.65 3.17
CA SER A 170 17.90 -8.83 2.75
C SER A 170 18.03 -9.72 1.50
N GLY A 171 19.20 -9.69 0.85
CA GLY A 171 19.46 -10.43 -0.39
C GLY A 171 19.49 -11.96 -0.25
N THR A 172 19.48 -12.50 0.96
CA THR A 172 19.48 -13.94 1.20
C THR A 172 18.07 -14.51 1.23
N ASN A 173 17.83 -15.53 0.40
CA ASN A 173 16.64 -16.37 0.47
C ASN A 173 16.69 -17.19 1.76
N GLN A 174 16.18 -16.64 2.86
CA GLN A 174 15.68 -17.44 3.98
C GLN A 174 14.16 -17.61 3.83
#